data_AF-M8BBP2-F1
#
_entry.id   AF-M8BBP2-F1
#
_cell.length_a   1.000
_cell.length_b   1.000
_cell.length_c   1.000
_cell.angle_alpha   90.00
_cell.angle_beta   90.00
_cell.angle_gamma   90.00
#
_symmetry.space_group_name_H-M   'P 1'
#
loop_
_entity.id
_entity.type
_entity.pdbx_description
1 polymer ?
#
loop_
_entity_poly.entity_id
_entity_poly.type
_entity_poly.pdbx_seq_one_letter_code
_entity_poly.pdbx_strand_id
1 'polypeptide(L)'
;MEEFSRRTTPDFFMDSERMVLETSEGPRPALVFGPKLLAAKLYDRSSAEFVDDPMVKDETLLTDANYGSVKKVYVVAMEDAVFSEEMQRWMVDLSPGTEAEEIAGADHMAMFSKPRELCDVLLRIASKHA
;
A
#
# COMPACT_ATOMS: atom_id res chain seq x y z
N MET A 1 -1.97 1.98 13.62
CA MET A 1 -0.52 2.26 13.80
C MET A 1 0.13 1.55 14.97
N GLU A 2 -0.47 1.51 16.17
CA GLU A 2 0.08 0.68 17.27
C GLU A 2 0.11 -0.82 16.91
N GLU A 3 -0.97 -1.33 16.32
CA GLU A 3 -1.02 -2.74 15.91
C GLU A 3 -0.04 -3.06 14.78
N PHE A 4 0.05 -2.17 13.78
CA PHE A 4 1.08 -2.21 12.73
C PHE A 4 2.49 -2.26 13.36
N SER A 5 2.77 -1.37 14.32
CA SER A 5 4.07 -1.32 15.03
C SER A 5 4.36 -2.58 15.85
N ARG A 6 3.34 -3.28 16.34
CA ARG A 6 3.51 -4.57 17.04
C ARG A 6 3.88 -5.71 16.10
N ARG A 7 3.48 -5.62 14.83
CA ARG A 7 3.73 -6.64 13.80
C ARG A 7 5.01 -6.41 13.00
N THR A 8 5.66 -5.26 13.18
CA THR A 8 6.92 -4.88 12.52
C THR A 8 8.05 -4.73 13.54
N THR A 9 9.28 -5.08 13.18
CA THR A 9 10.44 -4.85 14.06
C THR A 9 10.73 -3.35 14.23
N PRO A 10 11.32 -2.88 15.34
CA PRO A 10 11.66 -1.46 15.51
C PRO A 10 12.57 -0.92 14.40
N ASP A 11 13.50 -1.74 13.91
CA ASP A 11 14.42 -1.41 12.81
C ASP A 11 13.73 -1.29 11.45
N PHE A 12 12.49 -1.79 11.33
CA PHE A 12 11.71 -1.73 10.10
C PHE A 12 11.55 -0.28 9.62
N PHE A 13 11.28 0.64 10.54
CA PHE A 13 10.90 2.02 10.21
C PHE A 13 12.08 2.90 9.80
N MET A 14 13.32 2.50 10.07
CA MET A 14 14.55 3.25 9.73
C MET A 14 14.43 4.76 10.04
N ASP A 15 14.37 5.61 9.02
CA ASP A 15 14.25 7.08 9.10
C ASP A 15 12.81 7.59 8.86
N SER A 16 11.80 6.74 9.00
CA SER A 16 10.40 7.09 8.79
C SER A 16 9.82 7.86 9.97
N GLU A 17 8.98 8.84 9.66
CA GLU A 17 8.37 9.73 10.63
C GLU A 17 6.89 9.41 10.83
N ARG A 18 6.40 9.52 12.07
CA ARG A 18 4.98 9.39 12.38
C ARG A 18 4.34 10.76 12.31
N MET A 19 3.17 10.85 11.70
CA MET A 19 2.34 12.04 11.74
C MET A 19 0.91 11.70 12.15
N VAL A 20 0.10 12.72 12.40
CA VAL A 20 -1.33 12.60 12.62
C VAL A 20 -2.03 13.34 11.49
N LEU A 21 -2.91 12.63 10.78
CA LEU A 21 -3.81 13.19 9.77
C LEU A 21 -5.12 13.59 10.45
N GLU A 22 -5.62 14.78 10.16
CA GLU A 22 -6.80 15.37 10.81
C GLU A 22 -8.08 15.05 10.00
N THR A 23 -8.47 13.79 9.94
CA THR A 23 -9.60 13.39 9.07
C THR A 23 -10.96 13.86 9.58
N SER A 24 -11.99 13.86 8.72
CA SER A 24 -13.38 14.16 9.12
C SER A 24 -13.95 13.19 10.17
N GLU A 25 -13.34 12.02 10.35
CA GLU A 25 -13.67 11.04 11.38
C GLU A 25 -12.83 11.20 12.66
N GLY A 26 -11.98 12.23 12.72
CA GLY A 26 -11.05 12.53 13.79
C GLY A 26 -9.58 12.23 13.44
N PRO A 27 -8.65 12.49 14.38
CA PRO A 27 -7.23 12.32 14.13
C PRO A 27 -6.85 10.86 13.90
N ARG A 28 -6.24 10.56 12.75
CA ARG A 28 -5.77 9.23 12.36
C ARG A 28 -4.24 9.21 12.31
N PRO A 29 -3.58 8.25 12.97
CA PRO A 29 -2.13 8.14 12.92
C PRO A 29 -1.66 7.65 11.54
N ALA A 30 -0.69 8.33 10.95
CA ALA A 30 -0.09 8.02 9.66
C ALA A 30 1.44 7.92 9.75
N LEU A 31 2.05 7.38 8.71
CA LEU A 31 3.48 7.15 8.60
C LEU A 31 4.00 7.73 7.30
N VAL A 32 5.06 8.52 7.38
CA VAL A 32 5.83 8.98 6.22
C VAL A 32 7.07 8.12 6.10
N PHE A 33 7.21 7.41 4.99
CA PHE A 33 8.40 6.62 4.72
C PHE A 33 9.60 7.51 4.45
N GLY A 34 10.66 7.31 5.25
CA GLY A 34 11.90 8.04 5.12
C GLY A 34 12.74 7.56 3.94
N PRO A 35 13.63 8.41 3.38
CA PRO A 35 14.46 8.05 2.22
C PRO A 35 15.28 6.77 2.36
N LYS A 36 15.80 6.45 3.56
CA LYS A 36 16.56 5.20 3.78
C LYS A 36 15.65 3.98 3.76
N LEU A 37 14.46 4.07 4.35
CA LEU A 37 13.46 3.00 4.24
C LEU A 37 13.06 2.79 2.79
N LEU A 38 12.74 3.88 2.08
CA LEU A 38 12.38 3.83 0.66
C LEU A 38 13.48 3.15 -0.16
N ALA A 39 14.74 3.55 0.00
CA ALA A 39 15.86 2.99 -0.76
C ALA A 39 16.18 1.52 -0.39
N ALA A 40 16.10 1.16 0.89
CA ALA A 40 16.53 -0.15 1.36
C ALA A 40 15.45 -1.24 1.24
N LYS A 41 14.17 -0.83 1.15
CA LYS A 41 13.02 -1.74 1.26
C LYS A 41 12.08 -1.64 0.07
N LEU A 42 11.68 -0.43 -0.33
CA LEU A 42 10.69 -0.27 -1.41
C LEU A 42 11.33 -0.21 -2.81
N TYR A 43 12.46 0.47 -2.94
CA TYR A 43 13.15 0.71 -4.21
C TYR A 43 14.53 0.04 -4.28
N ASP A 44 14.76 -1.04 -3.53
CA ASP A 44 16.06 -1.74 -3.51
C ASP A 44 16.51 -2.21 -4.91
N ARG A 45 15.56 -2.37 -5.83
CA ARG A 45 15.75 -2.80 -7.22
C ARG A 45 15.21 -1.82 -8.27
N SER A 46 14.91 -0.58 -7.87
CA SER A 46 14.22 0.40 -8.72
C SER A 46 14.75 1.81 -8.52
N SER A 47 14.57 2.72 -9.48
CA SER A 47 14.85 4.14 -9.26
C SER A 47 13.84 4.73 -8.28
N ALA A 48 14.31 5.46 -7.27
CA ALA A 48 13.44 6.14 -6.31
C ALA A 48 12.71 7.32 -6.98
N GLU A 49 11.49 7.08 -7.46
CA GLU A 49 10.59 8.15 -7.89
C GLU A 49 9.58 8.40 -6.75
N PHE A 50 9.94 9.29 -5.82
CA PHE A 50 8.98 9.79 -4.83
C PHE A 50 8.20 10.94 -5.46
N VAL A 51 6.90 10.73 -5.70
CA VAL A 51 5.99 11.79 -6.11
C VAL A 51 5.38 12.39 -4.84
N ASP A 52 5.80 13.61 -4.47
CA ASP A 52 5.07 14.41 -3.46
C ASP A 52 3.76 14.87 -4.09
N ASP A 53 2.77 13.98 -4.12
CA ASP A 53 1.49 14.24 -4.73
C ASP A 53 0.58 14.98 -3.73
N PRO A 54 0.21 16.25 -4.00
CA PRO A 54 -0.68 17.00 -3.13
C PRO A 54 -2.06 16.35 -2.96
N MET A 55 -2.50 15.47 -3.88
CA MET A 55 -3.75 14.70 -3.72
C MET A 55 -3.68 13.71 -2.56
N VAL A 56 -2.51 13.18 -2.22
CA VAL A 56 -2.35 12.20 -1.11
C VAL A 56 -2.63 12.86 0.25
N LYS A 57 -2.56 14.19 0.35
CA LYS A 57 -2.79 14.97 1.57
C LYS A 57 -4.20 15.58 1.63
N ASP A 58 -5.01 15.40 0.60
CA ASP A 58 -6.36 15.97 0.56
C ASP A 58 -7.37 15.02 1.23
N GLU A 59 -7.69 15.32 2.48
CA GLU A 59 -8.63 14.55 3.30
C GLU A 59 -10.06 14.54 2.73
N THR A 60 -10.41 15.50 1.87
CA THR A 60 -11.74 15.53 1.25
C THR A 60 -11.94 14.36 0.27
N LEU A 61 -10.85 13.75 -0.21
CA LEU A 61 -10.88 12.57 -1.07
C LEU A 61 -11.13 11.27 -0.29
N LEU A 62 -10.71 11.20 0.98
CA LEU A 62 -10.80 10.01 1.84
C LEU A 62 -12.15 9.92 2.58
N THR A 63 -13.26 10.05 1.84
CA THR A 63 -14.63 9.98 2.38
C THR A 63 -15.45 8.87 1.74
N ASP A 64 -16.53 8.46 2.39
CA ASP A 64 -17.47 7.44 1.87
C ASP A 64 -18.04 7.81 0.49
N ALA A 65 -18.29 9.09 0.24
CA ALA A 65 -18.81 9.57 -1.03
C ALA A 65 -17.76 9.50 -2.16
N ASN A 66 -16.47 9.59 -1.82
CA ASN A 66 -15.35 9.62 -2.75
C ASN A 66 -14.61 8.28 -2.74
N TYR A 67 -13.46 8.18 -2.04
CA TYR A 67 -12.68 6.95 -1.98
C TYR A 67 -13.48 5.72 -1.50
N GLY A 68 -14.45 5.90 -0.61
CA GLY A 68 -15.30 4.80 -0.14
C GLY A 68 -16.32 4.31 -1.17
N SER A 69 -16.67 5.10 -2.19
CA SER A 69 -17.69 4.77 -3.18
C SER A 69 -17.14 3.98 -4.37
N VAL A 70 -15.82 3.97 -4.57
CA VAL A 70 -15.18 3.25 -5.68
C VAL A 70 -14.95 1.78 -5.35
N LYS A 71 -15.00 0.93 -6.37
CA LYS A 71 -14.54 -0.47 -6.26
C LYS A 71 -13.03 -0.48 -6.04
N LYS A 72 -12.57 -1.27 -5.07
CA LYS A 72 -11.17 -1.37 -4.69
C LYS A 72 -10.70 -2.80 -4.90
N VAL A 73 -9.56 -2.96 -5.56
CA VAL A 73 -8.86 -4.25 -5.66
C VAL A 73 -7.44 -4.02 -5.17
N TYR A 74 -7.00 -4.86 -4.23
CA TYR A 74 -5.64 -4.91 -3.73
C TYR A 74 -4.90 -6.07 -4.38
N VAL A 75 -3.71 -5.82 -4.92
CA VAL A 75 -2.88 -6.87 -5.53
C VAL A 75 -1.77 -7.25 -4.54
N VAL A 76 -1.87 -8.46 -3.99
CA VAL A 76 -0.94 -8.99 -2.99
C VAL A 76 0.32 -9.53 -3.68
N ALA A 77 1.48 -9.01 -3.30
CA ALA A 77 2.77 -9.50 -3.74
C ALA A 77 3.31 -10.53 -2.74
N MET A 78 3.31 -11.82 -3.11
CA MET A 78 3.52 -12.90 -2.14
C MET A 78 4.97 -13.04 -1.62
N GLU A 79 5.95 -12.44 -2.29
CA GLU A 79 7.36 -12.42 -1.86
C GLU A 79 7.84 -11.00 -1.49
N ASP A 80 6.90 -10.11 -1.11
CA ASP A 80 7.22 -8.78 -0.63
C ASP A 80 7.97 -8.83 0.73
N ALA A 81 9.16 -8.24 0.75
CA ALA A 81 10.04 -8.19 1.92
C ALA A 81 9.78 -6.99 2.84
N VAL A 82 8.91 -6.07 2.42
CA VAL A 82 8.48 -4.86 3.15
C VAL A 82 7.16 -5.12 3.84
N PHE A 83 6.17 -5.64 3.11
CA PHE A 83 4.87 -6.00 3.65
C PHE A 83 4.69 -7.51 3.54
N SER A 84 4.74 -8.21 4.66
CA SER A 84 4.45 -9.65 4.65
C SER A 84 3.04 -9.92 4.10
N GLU A 85 2.82 -11.12 3.57
CA GLU A 85 1.50 -11.54 3.08
C GLU A 85 0.41 -11.33 4.15
N GLU A 86 0.70 -11.68 5.41
CA GLU A 86 -0.21 -11.48 6.54
C GLU A 86 -0.56 -10.00 6.72
N MET A 87 0.42 -9.12 6.59
CA MET A 87 0.25 -7.68 6.74
C MET A 87 -0.55 -7.07 5.59
N GLN A 88 -0.29 -7.50 4.35
CA GLN A 88 -1.07 -7.11 3.19
C GLN A 88 -2.53 -7.56 3.31
N ARG A 89 -2.79 -8.81 3.73
CA ARG A 89 -4.15 -9.33 3.98
C ARG A 89 -4.86 -8.54 5.09
N TRP A 90 -4.16 -8.23 6.17
CA TRP A 90 -4.71 -7.38 7.23
C TRP A 90 -5.09 -5.98 6.71
N MET A 91 -4.29 -5.38 5.82
CA MET A 91 -4.65 -4.10 5.18
C MET A 91 -5.91 -4.22 4.32
N VAL A 92 -6.13 -5.35 3.64
CA VAL A 92 -7.36 -5.61 2.88
C VAL A 92 -8.56 -5.69 3.83
N ASP A 93 -8.43 -6.40 4.95
CA ASP A 93 -9.50 -6.55 5.96
C ASP A 93 -9.89 -5.21 6.60
N LEU A 94 -8.96 -4.27 6.74
CA LEU A 94 -9.22 -2.93 7.23
C LEU A 94 -10.01 -2.05 6.26
N SER A 95 -10.12 -2.44 4.99
CA SER A 95 -10.79 -1.66 3.95
C SER A 95 -12.01 -2.42 3.42
N PRO A 96 -13.20 -2.21 4.01
CA PRO A 96 -14.42 -2.91 3.61
C PRO A 96 -14.69 -2.81 2.10
N GLY A 97 -15.13 -3.93 1.52
CA GLY A 97 -15.46 -4.03 0.10
C GLY A 97 -14.26 -4.11 -0.85
N THR A 98 -13.04 -4.26 -0.32
CA THR A 98 -11.83 -4.44 -1.14
C THR A 98 -11.70 -5.91 -1.55
N GLU A 99 -11.56 -6.15 -2.85
CA GLU A 99 -11.21 -7.48 -3.38
C GLU A 99 -9.69 -7.67 -3.34
N ALA A 100 -9.23 -8.92 -3.27
CA ALA A 100 -7.81 -9.24 -3.32
C ALA A 100 -7.50 -10.13 -4.53
N GLU A 101 -6.45 -9.77 -5.28
CA GLU A 101 -5.80 -10.62 -6.27
C GLU A 101 -4.37 -10.90 -5.78
N GLU A 102 -3.77 -12.03 -6.17
CA GLU A 102 -2.47 -12.44 -5.65
C GLU A 102 -1.50 -12.71 -6.79
N ILE A 103 -0.23 -12.32 -6.63
CA ILE A 103 0.85 -12.62 -7.56
C ILE A 103 1.93 -13.41 -6.83
N ALA A 104 1.96 -14.71 -7.10
CA ALA A 104 3.01 -15.59 -6.60
C ALA A 104 4.39 -15.17 -7.14
N GLY A 105 5.37 -15.05 -6.25
CA GLY A 105 6.74 -14.67 -6.60
C GLY A 105 6.95 -13.20 -6.98
N ALA A 106 5.94 -12.33 -6.80
CA ALA A 106 6.15 -10.89 -6.91
C ALA A 106 6.80 -10.37 -5.63
N ASP A 107 7.88 -9.59 -5.79
CA ASP A 107 8.41 -8.74 -4.73
C ASP A 107 7.58 -7.45 -4.62
N HIS A 108 7.99 -6.54 -3.72
CA HIS A 108 7.30 -5.27 -3.48
C HIS A 108 7.02 -4.48 -4.77
N MET A 109 7.93 -4.58 -5.74
CA MET A 109 7.83 -3.91 -7.02
C MET A 109 7.33 -4.88 -8.09
N ALA A 110 6.08 -5.33 -7.94
CA ALA A 110 5.45 -6.31 -8.84
C ALA A 110 5.53 -5.92 -10.33
N MET A 111 5.53 -4.62 -10.65
CA MET A 111 5.69 -4.11 -12.02
C MET A 111 7.08 -4.38 -12.62
N PHE A 112 8.10 -4.64 -11.80
CA PHE A 112 9.45 -5.00 -12.25
C PHE A 112 9.73 -6.48 -12.09
N SER A 113 9.35 -7.10 -10.98
CA SER A 113 9.61 -8.52 -10.73
C SER A 113 8.70 -9.46 -11.51
N LYS A 114 7.42 -9.10 -11.67
CA LYS A 114 6.37 -9.90 -12.31
C LYS A 114 5.49 -9.08 -13.28
N PRO A 115 6.08 -8.38 -14.26
CA PRO A 115 5.34 -7.45 -15.13
C PRO A 115 4.22 -8.11 -15.93
N ARG A 116 4.42 -9.36 -16.38
CA ARG A 116 3.42 -10.07 -17.20
C ARG A 116 2.23 -10.51 -16.35
N GLU A 117 2.51 -11.09 -15.19
CA GLU A 117 1.50 -11.52 -14.25
C GLU A 117 0.70 -10.34 -13.70
N LEU A 118 1.36 -9.20 -13.47
CA LEU A 118 0.67 -7.95 -13.12
C LEU A 118 -0.25 -7.48 -14.24
N CYS A 119 0.22 -7.47 -15.50
CA CYS A 119 -0.64 -7.14 -16.64
C CYS A 119 -1.86 -8.08 -16.73
N ASP A 120 -1.67 -9.39 -16.54
CA ASP A 120 -2.75 -10.36 -16.59
C ASP A 120 -3.79 -10.12 -15.48
N VAL A 121 -3.33 -9.82 -14.25
CA VAL A 121 -4.21 -9.43 -13.13
C VAL A 121 -5.01 -8.19 -13.48
N LEU A 122 -4.35 -7.13 -13.98
CA LEU A 122 -5.02 -5.87 -14.35
C LEU A 122 -6.06 -6.07 -15.45
N LEU A 123 -5.78 -6.91 -16.45
CA LEU A 123 -6.72 -7.26 -17.51
C LEU A 123 -7.93 -8.04 -16.97
N ARG A 124 -7.72 -8.95 -16.01
CA ARG A 124 -8.82 -9.66 -15.34
C ARG A 124 -9.70 -8.70 -14.52
N ILE A 125 -9.09 -7.81 -13.76
CA ILE A 125 -9.82 -6.78 -12.98
C ILE A 125 -10.65 -5.90 -13.92
N ALA A 126 -10.03 -5.40 -15.00
CA ALA A 126 -10.72 -4.60 -16.00
C ALA A 126 -11.90 -5.36 -16.61
N SER A 127 -11.73 -6.64 -16.93
CA SER A 127 -12.82 -7.47 -17.49
C SER A 127 -13.95 -7.74 -16.48
N LYS A 128 -13.62 -7.86 -15.18
CA LYS A 128 -14.58 -8.13 -14.10
C LYS A 128 -15.41 -6.90 -13.73
N HIS A 129 -14.89 -5.70 -13.97
CA HIS A 129 -15.51 -4.44 -13.56
C HIS A 129 -15.78 -3.45 -14.71
N ALA A 130 -15.64 -3.91 -15.96
CA ALA A 130 -16.04 -3.19 -17.17
C ALA A 130 -17.54 -2.86 -17.20
#